data_AF-A0A2H9ZX43-F1
#
_entry.id   AF-A0A2H9ZX43-F1
#
_cell.length_a   1.000
_cell.length_b   1.000
_cell.length_c   1.000
_cell.angle_alpha   90.00
_cell.angle_beta   90.00
_cell.angle_gamma   90.00
#
_symmetry.space_group_name_H-M   'P 1'
#
loop_
_entity.id
_entity.type
_entity.pdbx_description
1 polymer ?
#
loop_
_entity_poly.entity_id
_entity_poly.type
_entity_poly.pdbx_seq_one_letter_code
_entity_poly.pdbx_strand_id
1 'polypeptide(L)' 'MKISSNLSYKKEPIRILARDVRRLRNKEIPMIKVLWSNQIEEKATWEFENEMKSFIQISLFNFKDEILQRWREL' A
#
# COMPACT_ATOMS: atom_id res chain seq x y z
N MET A 1 -13.35 -5.85 30.28
CA MET A 1 -12.92 -5.60 28.88
C MET A 1 -11.54 -4.98 28.91
N LYS A 2 -10.52 -5.70 28.40
CA LYS A 2 -9.14 -5.20 28.35
C LYS A 2 -8.94 -4.57 26.96
N ILE A 3 -9.09 -3.25 26.87
CA ILE A 3 -8.75 -2.51 25.65
C ILE A 3 -7.23 -2.43 25.66
N SER A 4 -6.57 -3.22 24.83
CA SER A 4 -5.14 -3.11 24.60
C SER A 4 -4.84 -1.70 24.12
N SER A 5 -4.12 -0.94 24.93
CA SER A 5 -3.64 0.44 24.71
C SER A 5 -2.68 0.59 23.52
N ASN A 6 -2.57 -0.44 22.67
CA ASN A 6 -1.95 -0.38 21.37
C ASN A 6 -3.02 -0.45 20.27
N LEU A 7 -3.90 0.56 20.21
CA LEU A 7 -4.83 0.78 19.10
C LEU A 7 -4.13 1.36 17.86
N SER A 8 -2.80 1.23 17.76
CA SER A 8 -2.09 1.47 16.51
C SER A 8 -2.35 0.26 15.60
N TYR A 9 -3.49 0.27 14.93
CA TYR A 9 -3.73 -0.63 13.81
C TYR A 9 -2.60 -0.41 12.81
N LYS A 10 -1.70 -1.38 12.66
CA LYS A 10 -0.68 -1.37 11.62
C LYS A 10 -1.41 -1.37 10.28
N LYS A 11 -1.47 -0.19 9.64
CA LYS A 11 -1.97 -0.05 8.27
C LYS A 11 -0.93 -0.65 7.35
N GLU A 12 -1.24 -1.79 6.74
CA GLU A 12 -0.37 -2.45 5.77
C GLU A 12 -0.91 -2.19 4.37
N PRO A 13 -0.08 -1.84 3.39
CA PRO A 13 -0.54 -1.65 2.01
C PRO A 13 -0.97 -3.00 1.44
N ILE A 14 -2.21 -3.10 0.98
CA ILE A 14 -2.72 -4.30 0.29
C ILE A 14 -2.45 -4.20 -1.21
N ARG A 15 -2.74 -3.03 -1.80
CA ARG A 15 -2.72 -2.88 -3.26
C ARG A 15 -2.46 -1.43 -3.67
N ILE A 16 -1.75 -1.25 -4.77
CA ILE A 16 -1.69 0.02 -5.50
C ILE A 16 -2.86 0.04 -6.50
N LEU A 17 -3.79 0.98 -6.33
CA LEU A 17 -4.96 1.13 -7.20
C LEU A 17 -4.68 1.98 -8.43
N ALA A 18 -3.79 2.96 -8.34
CA ALA A 18 -3.44 3.86 -9.43
C ALA A 18 -2.04 4.48 -9.22
N ARG A 19 -1.47 5.00 -10.31
CA ARG A 19 -0.27 5.86 -10.29
C ARG A 19 -0.57 7.13 -11.06
N ASP A 20 -0.05 8.25 -10.57
CA ASP A 20 -0.20 9.54 -11.24
C ASP A 20 1.05 10.41 -10.98
N VAL A 21 1.27 11.43 -11.80
CA VAL A 21 2.35 12.39 -11.63
C VAL A 21 1.76 13.79 -11.52
N ARG A 22 1.83 14.36 -10.32
CA ARG A 22 1.42 15.75 -10.12
C ARG A 22 2.48 16.69 -10.67
N ARG A 23 2.13 17.43 -11.71
CA ARG A 23 2.99 18.44 -12.34
C ARG A 23 2.77 19.79 -11.69
N LEU A 24 3.83 20.33 -11.11
CA LEU A 24 3.95 21.73 -10.70
C LEU A 24 4.76 22.51 -11.73
N ARG A 25 4.82 23.84 -11.60
CA ARG A 25 5.52 24.73 -12.56
C ARG A 25 6.96 24.33 -12.88
N ASN A 26 7.67 23.71 -11.94
CA ASN A 26 9.08 23.35 -12.06
C ASN A 26 9.42 21.94 -11.55
N LYS A 27 8.42 21.14 -11.18
CA LYS A 27 8.63 19.83 -10.55
C LYS A 27 7.54 18.86 -10.94
N GLU A 28 7.93 17.60 -11.12
CA GLU A 28 7.02 16.48 -11.24
C GLU A 28 7.09 15.64 -9.97
N ILE A 29 5.93 15.31 -9.39
CA ILE A 29 5.86 14.56 -8.14
C ILE A 29 5.07 13.27 -8.38
N PRO A 30 5.75 12.11 -8.42
CA PRO A 30 5.08 10.83 -8.60
C PRO A 30 4.30 10.44 -7.34
N MET A 31 3.04 10.08 -7.53
CA MET A 31 2.13 9.66 -6.48
C MET A 31 1.47 8.34 -6.85
N ILE A 32 1.12 7.57 -5.83
CA ILE A 32 0.40 6.31 -5.98
C ILE A 32 -0.84 6.29 -5.09
N LYS A 33 -1.92 5.68 -5.57
CA LYS A 33 -3.12 5.47 -4.77
C LYS A 33 -3.02 4.12 -4.08
N VAL A 34 -3.01 4.10 -2.75
CA VAL A 34 -2.75 2.92 -1.93
C VAL A 34 -4.02 2.51 -1.19
N LEU A 35 -4.42 1.25 -1.37
CA LEU A 35 -5.41 0.58 -0.54
C LEU A 35 -4.72 -0.03 0.68
N TRP A 36 -5.19 0.32 1.87
CA TRP A 36 -4.65 -0.15 3.13
C TRP A 36 -5.49 -1.27 3.73
N SER A 37 -4.87 -2.12 4.56
CA SER A 37 -5.56 -3.12 5.35
C SER A 37 -6.58 -2.44 6.26
N ASN A 38 -7.85 -2.84 6.11
CA ASN A 38 -9.04 -2.28 6.76
C ASN A 38 -9.60 -0.98 6.14
N GLN A 39 -9.23 -0.64 4.90
CA GLN A 39 -9.91 0.40 4.13
C GLN A 39 -10.63 -0.18 2.91
N ILE A 40 -11.68 0.51 2.49
CA ILE A 40 -12.35 0.28 1.20
C ILE A 40 -11.68 1.16 0.13
N GLU A 41 -11.78 0.78 -1.15
CA GLU A 41 -11.11 1.47 -2.26
C GLU A 41 -11.45 2.96 -2.37
N GLU A 42 -12.67 3.33 -1.97
CA GLU A 42 -13.13 4.72 -1.93
C GLU A 42 -12.37 5.57 -0.89
N LYS A 43 -11.86 4.92 0.16
CA LYS A 43 -11.08 5.55 1.25
C LYS A 43 -9.56 5.41 1.05
N ALA A 44 -9.12 4.84 -0.07
CA ALA A 44 -7.69 4.72 -0.39
C ALA A 44 -7.05 6.10 -0.57
N THR A 45 -5.81 6.24 -0.10
CA THR A 45 -5.09 7.52 -0.04
C THR A 45 -4.08 7.65 -1.17
N TRP A 46 -3.75 8.89 -1.53
CA TRP A 46 -2.66 9.21 -2.44
C TRP A 46 -1.39 9.50 -1.65
N GLU A 47 -0.35 8.73 -1.93
CA GLU A 47 0.91 8.74 -1.18
C GLU A 47 2.07 8.96 -2.14
N PHE A 48 3.17 9.56 -1.67
CA PHE A 48 4.33 9.77 -2.53
C PHE A 48 5.05 8.45 -2.79
N GLU A 49 5.40 8.22 -4.07
CA GLU A 49 5.99 6.95 -4.46
C GLU A 49 7.35 6.72 -3.76
N ASN A 50 8.12 7.78 -3.51
CA ASN A 50 9.42 7.70 -2.83
C ASN A 50 9.31 7.28 -1.36
N GLU A 51 8.32 7.77 -0.62
CA GLU A 51 8.05 7.38 0.77
C GLU A 51 7.54 5.94 0.85
N MET A 52 6.81 5.52 -0.18
CA MET A 52 6.27 4.18 -0.27
C MET A 52 7.25 3.15 -0.83
N LYS A 53 8.43 3.52 -1.35
CA LYS A 53 9.36 2.57 -1.99
C LYS A 53 9.68 1.35 -1.13
N SER A 54 9.93 1.54 0.17
CA SER A 54 10.19 0.43 1.11
C SER A 54 8.95 -0.44 1.32
N PHE A 55 7.78 0.17 1.52
CA PHE A 55 6.51 -0.51 1.71
C PHE A 55 6.04 -1.27 0.47
N ILE A 56 6.21 -0.69 -0.73
CA ILE A 56 5.89 -1.31 -2.01
C ILE A 56 6.82 -2.50 -2.25
N GLN A 57 8.12 -2.39 -1.95
CA GLN A 57 9.05 -3.50 -2.08
C GLN A 57 8.60 -4.70 -1.21
N ILE A 58 8.20 -4.43 0.03
CA ILE A 58 7.68 -5.45 0.96
C ILE A 58 6.34 -6.02 0.45
N SER A 59 5.43 -5.16 0.00
CA SER A 59 4.09 -5.57 -0.46
C SER A 59 4.16 -6.36 -1.77
N LEU A 60 5.03 -5.98 -2.71
CA LEU A 60 5.27 -6.73 -3.95
C LEU A 60 5.93 -8.08 -3.69
N PHE A 61 6.83 -8.15 -2.72
CA PHE A 61 7.43 -9.42 -2.27
C PHE A 61 6.36 -10.32 -1.67
N ASN A 62 5.60 -9.84 -0.69
CA ASN A 62 4.50 -10.58 -0.06
C ASN A 62 3.43 -11.00 -1.08
N PHE A 63 3.06 -10.14 -2.04
CA PHE A 63 2.06 -10.45 -3.06
C PHE A 63 2.54 -11.54 -4.03
N LYS A 64 3.83 -11.53 -4.41
CA LYS A 64 4.42 -12.62 -5.18
C LYS A 64 4.42 -13.91 -4.38
N ASP A 65 4.79 -13.86 -3.11
CA ASP A 65 4.84 -15.03 -2.25
C ASP A 65 3.45 -15.65 -2.04
N GLU A 66 2.41 -14.83 -1.84
CA GLU A 66 1.03 -15.31 -1.67
C GLU A 66 0.48 -15.99 -2.93
N ILE A 67 0.75 -15.41 -4.11
CA ILE A 67 0.41 -16.06 -5.40
C ILE A 67 1.23 -17.34 -5.59
N LEU A 68 2.55 -17.30 -5.34
CA LEU A 68 3.42 -18.46 -5.50
C LEU A 68 3.07 -19.59 -4.53
N GLN A 69 2.60 -19.27 -3.33
CA GLN A 69 2.13 -20.24 -2.34
C GLN A 69 0.84 -20.92 -2.81
N ARG A 70 -0.09 -20.13 -3.38
CA ARG A 70 -1.32 -20.67 -3.97
C ARG A 70 -1.08 -21.56 -5.20
N TRP A 71 0.01 -21.36 -5.94
CA TRP A 71 0.42 -22.24 -7.05
C TRP A 71 1.16 -23.52 -6.59
N ARG A 72 1.63 -23.59 -5.33
CA ARG A 72 2.20 -24.83 -4.78
C ARG A 72 1.16 -25.81 -4.25
N GLU A 73 -0.05 -25.33 -3.99
CA GLU A 73 -1.16 -26.11 -3.43
C GLU A 73 -2.14 -26.62 -4.49
N LEU A 74 -1.83 -26.42 -5.78
CA LEU A 74 -2.54 -26.94 -6.96
C LEU A 74 -1.63 -27.91 -7.72
#